data_AF-A0A537KC46-F1
#
_entry.id   AF-A0A537KC46-F1
#
_cell.length_a   1.000
_cell.length_b   1.000
_cell.length_c   1.000
_cell.angle_alpha   90.00
_cell.angle_beta   90.00
_cell.angle_gamma   90.00
#
_symmetry.space_group_name_H-M   'P 1'
#
loop_
_entity.id
_entity.type
_entity.pdbx_description
1 polymer ?
#
loop_
_entity_poly.entity_id
_entity_poly.type
_entity_poly.pdbx_seq_one_letter_code
_entity_poly.pdbx_strand_id
1 'polypeptide(L)'
;MATVNENISEIMATGFFTEYKFFRLLEHDDAGGISYVIQYFSSSIEQYNKYIEECSSSFRKKAFDKWGDRFIAFRTVMQIVN
;
A
#
# COMPACT_ATOMS: atom_id res chain seq x y z
N MET A 1 -11.25 9.55 0.68
CA MET A 1 -9.96 9.96 0.10
C MET A 1 -9.01 10.56 1.13
N ALA A 2 -9.43 11.46 2.04
CA ALA A 2 -8.56 12.01 3.10
C ALA A 2 -7.78 10.94 3.88
N THR A 3 -8.43 9.83 4.17
CA THR A 3 -7.90 8.64 4.86
C THR A 3 -6.76 7.92 4.13
N VAL A 4 -6.78 7.92 2.80
CA VAL A 4 -5.76 7.25 1.98
C VAL A 4 -4.49 8.08 2.00
N ASN A 5 -4.62 9.41 1.93
CA ASN A 5 -3.48 10.33 2.01
C ASN A 5 -2.79 10.28 3.39
N GLU A 6 -3.54 10.14 4.48
CA GLU A 6 -2.98 9.91 5.82
C GLU A 6 -2.12 8.64 5.85
N ASN A 7 -2.65 7.53 5.32
CA ASN A 7 -1.93 6.25 5.31
C ASN A 7 -0.66 6.29 4.45
N ILE A 8 -0.73 6.93 3.28
CA ILE A 8 0.45 7.17 2.42
C ILE A 8 1.50 7.98 3.17
N SER A 9 1.11 9.07 3.82
CA SER A 9 2.05 9.96 4.52
C SER A 9 2.77 9.22 5.66
N GLU A 10 2.04 8.40 6.43
CA GLU A 10 2.64 7.60 7.50
C GLU A 10 3.57 6.51 6.98
N ILE A 11 3.21 5.83 5.90
CA ILE A 11 4.07 4.81 5.28
C ILE A 11 5.34 5.46 4.73
N MET A 12 5.23 6.60 4.04
CA MET A 12 6.40 7.33 3.54
C MET A 12 7.29 7.84 4.68
N ALA A 13 6.70 8.25 5.81
CA ALA A 13 7.44 8.70 7.00
C ALA A 13 8.27 7.59 7.67
N THR A 14 8.02 6.31 7.37
CA THR A 14 8.87 5.20 7.85
C THR A 14 10.28 5.21 7.26
N GLY A 15 10.48 5.89 6.12
CA GLY A 15 11.77 5.95 5.44
C GLY A 15 12.16 4.69 4.66
N PHE A 16 11.32 3.64 4.63
CA PHE A 16 11.57 2.43 3.83
C PHE A 16 11.28 2.60 2.33
N PHE A 17 10.55 3.65 1.96
CA PHE A 17 10.16 3.93 0.58
C PHE A 17 10.59 5.33 0.16
N THR A 18 11.06 5.47 -1.08
CA THR A 18 11.56 6.72 -1.64
C THR A 18 10.52 7.45 -2.48
N GLU A 19 9.57 6.71 -3.04
CA GLU A 19 8.52 7.23 -3.90
C GLU A 19 7.24 6.42 -3.72
N TYR A 20 6.10 7.03 -4.03
CA TYR A 20 4.85 6.32 -4.26
C TYR A 20 4.14 6.84 -5.51
N LYS A 21 3.31 5.98 -6.11
CA LYS A 21 2.38 6.35 -7.17
C LYS A 21 0.98 5.85 -6.84
N PHE A 22 -0.02 6.68 -7.09
CA PHE A 22 -1.42 6.36 -6.84
C PHE A 22 -2.17 6.19 -8.16
N PHE A 23 -2.81 5.04 -8.33
CA PHE A 23 -3.49 4.64 -9.55
C PHE A 23 -4.95 4.33 -9.26
N ARG A 24 -5.82 4.69 -10.20
CA ARG A 24 -7.16 4.13 -10.30
C ARG A 24 -7.09 2.93 -11.24
N LEU A 25 -7.63 1.80 -10.81
CA LEU A 25 -7.79 0.65 -11.69
C LEU A 25 -8.95 0.93 -12.66
N LEU A 26 -8.66 0.92 -13.97
CA LEU A 26 -9.63 1.23 -15.01
C LEU A 26 -10.40 -0.01 -15.47
N GLU A 27 -9.74 -1.16 -15.46
CA GLU A 27 -10.30 -2.44 -15.87
C GLU A 27 -10.18 -3.43 -14.71
N HIS A 28 -11.33 -3.89 -14.21
CA HIS A 28 -11.44 -4.95 -13.22
C HIS A 28 -12.71 -5.75 -13.52
N ASP A 29 -12.61 -7.07 -13.55
CA ASP A 29 -13.60 -7.94 -14.19
C ASP A 29 -14.88 -8.15 -13.36
N ASP A 30 -14.90 -7.81 -12.07
CA ASP A 30 -16.06 -8.10 -11.21
C ASP A 30 -16.50 -6.92 -10.34
N ALA A 31 -17.80 -6.60 -10.48
CA ALA A 31 -18.65 -5.92 -9.50
C ALA A 31 -18.53 -4.39 -9.30
N GLY A 32 -18.47 -3.59 -10.37
CA GLY A 32 -18.98 -2.20 -10.36
C GLY A 32 -18.39 -1.18 -9.36
N GLY A 33 -17.36 -1.55 -8.61
CA GLY A 33 -16.68 -0.73 -7.60
C GLY A 33 -15.46 -0.02 -8.17
N ILE A 34 -15.09 1.12 -7.59
CA ILE A 34 -13.84 1.81 -7.93
C ILE A 34 -12.71 1.24 -7.07
N SER A 35 -11.74 0.62 -7.73
CA SER A 35 -10.51 0.12 -7.09
C SER A 35 -9.35 1.09 -7.28
N TYR A 36 -8.53 1.23 -6.24
CA TYR A 36 -7.33 2.06 -6.26
C TYR A 36 -6.12 1.24 -5.84
N VAL A 37 -4.97 1.55 -6.41
CA VAL A 37 -3.69 0.89 -6.13
C VAL A 37 -2.66 1.95 -5.75
N ILE A 38 -1.89 1.69 -4.69
CA ILE A 38 -0.73 2.50 -4.32
C ILE A 38 0.50 1.65 -4.52
N GLN A 39 1.39 2.06 -5.41
CA GLN A 39 2.70 1.45 -5.58
C GLN A 39 3.72 2.24 -4.77
N TYR A 40 4.40 1.58 -3.84
CA TYR A 40 5.55 2.15 -3.14
C TYR A 40 6.85 1.62 -3.76
N PHE A 41 7.87 2.47 -3.80
CA PHE A 41 9.18 2.14 -4.37
C PHE A 41 10.21 2.08 -3.25
N SER A 42 10.82 0.91 -3.08
CA SER A 42 11.92 0.66 -2.14
C SER A 42 13.23 0.61 -2.90
N SER A 43 14.33 1.02 -2.26
CA SER A 43 15.67 0.95 -2.84
C SER A 43 16.20 -0.49 -2.99
N SER A 44 15.67 -1.42 -2.20
CA SER A 44 16.05 -2.84 -2.28
C SER A 44 14.98 -3.77 -1.69
N ILE A 45 15.13 -5.06 -1.94
CA ILE A 45 14.24 -6.09 -1.36
C ILE A 45 14.44 -6.22 0.16
N GLU A 46 15.66 -5.99 0.66
CA GLU A 46 15.99 -6.03 2.09
C GLU A 46 15.26 -4.91 2.86
N GLN A 47 15.24 -3.70 2.30
CA GLN A 47 14.50 -2.59 2.91
C GLN A 47 12.99 -2.83 2.91
N TYR A 48 12.46 -3.45 1.84
CA TYR A 48 11.07 -3.89 1.82
C TYR A 48 10.79 -4.95 2.88
N ASN A 49 11.67 -5.95 3.04
CA ASN A 49 11.48 -7.00 4.04
C ASN A 49 11.49 -6.45 5.46
N LYS A 50 12.40 -5.52 5.79
CA LYS A 50 12.40 -4.81 7.08
C LYS A 50 11.10 -4.06 7.33
N TYR A 51 10.57 -3.36 6.33
CA TYR A 51 9.25 -2.72 6.44
C TYR A 51 8.15 -3.74 6.76
N ILE A 52 8.18 -4.92 6.12
CA ILE A 52 7.20 -5.98 6.39
C ILE A 52 7.29 -6.49 7.82
N GLU A 53 8.51 -6.69 8.33
CA GLU A 53 8.75 -7.19 9.69
C GLU A 53 8.39 -6.15 10.77
N GLU A 54 8.82 -4.90 10.57
CA GLU A 54 8.75 -3.86 11.60
C GLU A 54 7.43 -3.08 11.59
N CYS A 55 6.81 -2.89 10.43
CA CYS A 55 5.73 -1.92 10.24
C CYS A 55 4.41 -2.54 9.73
N SER A 56 4.46 -3.57 8.88
CA SER A 56 3.27 -4.04 8.16
C SER A 56 2.13 -4.51 9.08
N SER A 57 2.43 -5.10 10.23
CA SER A 57 1.41 -5.57 11.19
C SER A 57 0.63 -4.41 11.79
N SER A 58 1.32 -3.35 12.20
CA SER A 58 0.73 -2.12 12.78
C SER A 58 -0.17 -1.42 11.78
N PHE A 59 0.31 -1.21 10.54
CA PHE A 59 -0.50 -0.57 9.49
C PHE A 59 -1.73 -1.39 9.12
N ARG A 60 -1.60 -2.73 9.04
CA ARG A 60 -2.74 -3.61 8.76
C ARG A 60 -3.79 -3.52 9.87
N LYS A 61 -3.36 -3.54 11.13
CA LYS A 61 -4.26 -3.38 12.28
C LYS A 61 -4.98 -2.02 12.22
N LYS A 62 -4.26 -0.93 11.98
CA LYS A 62 -4.86 0.41 11.86
C LYS A 62 -5.88 0.52 10.73
N ALA A 63 -5.59 -0.09 9.58
CA ALA A 63 -6.53 -0.15 8.46
C ALA A 63 -7.79 -0.97 8.84
N PHE A 64 -7.60 -2.13 9.48
CA PHE A 64 -8.69 -2.97 9.95
C PHE A 64 -9.56 -2.27 11.00
N ASP A 65 -8.95 -1.66 12.02
CA ASP A 65 -9.65 -0.92 13.06
C ASP A 65 -10.50 0.23 12.48
N LYS A 66 -10.07 0.82 11.36
CA LYS A 66 -10.75 1.95 10.72
C LYS A 66 -11.86 1.53 9.74
N TRP A 67 -11.67 0.44 8.99
CA TRP A 67 -12.54 0.07 7.87
C TRP A 67 -13.28 -1.26 8.05
N GLY A 68 -12.85 -2.12 8.97
CA GLY A 68 -13.38 -3.47 9.18
C GLY A 68 -13.31 -4.30 7.90
N ASP A 69 -14.36 -5.07 7.64
CA ASP A 69 -14.44 -5.97 6.47
C ASP A 69 -14.82 -5.26 5.16
N ARG A 70 -14.81 -3.92 5.13
CA ARG A 70 -15.19 -3.12 3.95
C ARG A 70 -14.04 -2.87 2.98
N PHE A 71 -12.88 -3.49 3.21
CA PHE A 71 -11.75 -3.42 2.29
C PHE A 71 -11.01 -4.76 2.24
N ILE A 72 -10.37 -5.01 1.10
CA ILE A 72 -9.43 -6.11 0.93
C ILE A 72 -8.08 -5.47 0.64
N ALA A 73 -7.07 -5.78 1.46
CA ALA A 73 -5.70 -5.37 1.23
C ALA A 73 -4.84 -6.60 0.92
N PHE A 74 -4.29 -6.63 -0.28
CA PHE A 74 -3.26 -7.58 -0.69
C PHE A 74 -2.06 -6.80 -1.24
N ARG A 75 -0.91 -7.46 -1.29
CA ARG A 75 0.35 -6.87 -1.75
C ARG A 75 0.95 -7.73 -2.84
N THR A 76 1.45 -7.08 -3.88
CA THR A 76 2.27 -7.68 -4.93
C THR A 76 3.63 -7.01 -4.90
N VAL A 77 4.70 -7.79 -5.04
CA VAL A 77 6.07 -7.27 -5.13
C VAL A 77 6.49 -7.33 -6.60
N MET A 78 6.99 -6.22 -7.13
CA MET A 78 7.42 -6.10 -8.52
C MET A 78 8.86 -5.59 -8.58
N GLN A 79 9.60 -6.01 -9.60
CA GLN A 79 10.94 -5.52 -9.91
C GLN A 79 10.89 -4.71 -11.21
N ILE A 80 11.54 -3.55 -11.21
CA ILE A 80 11.79 -2.78 -12.44
C ILE A 80 12.87 -3.52 -13.23
N VAL A 81 12.57 -3.87 -14.49
CA VAL A 81 13.44 -4.64 -15.40
C VAL A 81 13.69 -3.82 -16.67
N ASN A 82 14.47 -2.75 -16.51
CA ASN A 82 14.70 -1.77 -17.57
C ASN A 82 16.20 -1.62 -17.82
#